data_AF-A0A2L2Z807-F1
#
_entry.id   AF-A0A2L2Z807-F1
#
_cell.length_a   1.000
_cell.length_b   1.000
_cell.length_c   1.000
_cell.angle_alpha   90.00
_cell.angle_beta   90.00
_cell.angle_gamma   90.00
#
_symmetry.space_group_name_H-M   'P 1'
#
loop_
_entity.id
_entity.type
_entity.pdbx_description
1 polymer ?
#
loop_
_entity_poly.entity_id
_entity_poly.type
_entity_poly.pdbx_seq_one_letter_code
_entity_poly.pdbx_strand_id
1 'polypeptide(L)' 'LAGAKIRVDCRNEIHHHKLIVFDETKAYVTGSYNFSESADDNNAENFSVGSDSKVVKAILAVAVLAWDHGS' A
#
# COMPACT_ATOMS: atom_id res chain seq x y z
N LEU A 1 -7.60 15.87 3.79
CA LEU A 1 -8.10 14.54 4.25
C LEU A 1 -9.40 14.73 5.00
N ALA A 2 -10.52 14.78 4.28
CA ALA A 2 -11.84 14.96 4.89
C ALA A 2 -12.44 13.57 5.20
N GLY A 3 -12.27 13.08 6.43
CA GLY A 3 -12.91 11.84 6.91
C GLY A 3 -12.14 10.53 6.69
N ALA A 4 -10.94 10.57 6.11
CA ALA A 4 -10.08 9.38 6.05
C ALA A 4 -9.61 8.99 7.46
N LYS A 5 -9.73 7.70 7.81
CA LYS A 5 -9.10 7.16 9.01
C LYS A 5 -7.62 6.97 8.72
N ILE A 6 -6.77 7.48 9.62
CA ILE A 6 -5.32 7.46 9.47
C ILE A 6 -4.76 6.79 10.72
N ARG A 7 -3.82 5.87 10.51
CA ARG A 7 -3.00 5.26 11.56
C ARG A 7 -1.55 5.31 11.13
N VAL A 8 -0.64 5.42 12.09
CA VAL A 8 0.81 5.41 11.86
C VAL A 8 1.37 4.18 12.57
N ASP A 9 2.19 3.38 11.87
CA ASP A 9 2.85 2.21 12.48
C ASP A 9 3.66 2.68 13.70
N CYS A 10 3.46 2.04 14.84
CA CYS A 10 4.12 2.40 16.09
C CYS A 10 5.18 1.38 16.53
N ARG A 11 5.48 0.38 15.70
CA ARG A 11 6.59 -0.54 15.95
C ARG A 11 7.92 0.15 15.67
N ASN A 12 8.98 -0.28 16.34
CA ASN A 12 10.34 0.19 16.12
C ASN A 12 10.96 -0.46 14.85
N GLU A 13 10.19 -0.47 13.76
CA GLU A 13 10.51 -1.04 12.45
C GLU A 13 10.00 -0.07 11.36
N ILE A 14 10.52 -0.17 10.14
CA ILE A 14 10.11 0.70 9.03
C ILE A 14 8.92 0.09 8.29
N HIS A 15 7.79 0.80 8.25
CA HIS A 15 6.68 0.47 7.35
C HIS A 15 7.01 0.88 5.90
N HIS A 16 7.75 0.04 5.18
CA HIS A 16 8.30 0.37 3.85
C HIS A 16 7.42 -0.08 2.66
N HIS A 17 6.24 -0.63 2.92
CA HIS A 17 5.31 -1.06 1.89
C HIS A 17 4.75 0.12 1.10
N LYS A 18 4.76 0.03 -0.24
CA LYS A 18 4.03 0.94 -1.13
C LYS A 18 2.92 0.15 -1.81
N LEU A 19 1.72 0.18 -1.23
CA LEU A 19 0.58 -0.58 -1.72
C LEU A 19 -0.71 0.24 -1.64
N ILE A 20 -1.67 -0.08 -2.50
CA ILE A 20 -3.05 0.42 -2.46
C ILE A 20 -3.98 -0.76 -2.76
N VAL A 21 -5.11 -0.86 -2.06
CA VAL A 21 -6.19 -1.82 -2.36
C VAL A 21 -7.47 -1.05 -2.64
N PHE A 22 -8.15 -1.40 -3.73
CA PHE A 22 -9.41 -0.81 -4.14
C PHE A 22 -10.55 -1.82 -3.96
N ASP A 23 -11.62 -1.39 -3.28
CA ASP A 23 -12.87 -2.13 -3.06
C ASP A 23 -12.66 -3.58 -2.56
N GLU A 24 -11.68 -3.79 -1.66
CA GLU A 24 -11.27 -5.03 -0.95
C GLU A 24 -10.94 -6.27 -1.82
N THR A 25 -11.44 -6.34 -3.04
CA THR A 25 -11.37 -7.50 -3.94
C THR A 25 -11.24 -7.12 -5.41
N LYS A 26 -11.34 -5.83 -5.77
CA LYS A 26 -11.37 -5.41 -7.17
C LYS A 26 -10.00 -5.18 -7.77
N ALA A 27 -9.13 -4.47 -7.08
CA ALA A 27 -7.81 -4.17 -7.62
C ALA A 27 -6.77 -3.90 -6.52
N TYR A 28 -5.52 -4.12 -6.87
CA TYR A 28 -4.37 -3.72 -6.07
C TYR A 28 -3.38 -2.91 -6.92
N VAL A 29 -2.59 -2.10 -6.23
CA VAL A 29 -1.34 -1.51 -6.72
C VAL A 29 -0.25 -1.86 -5.73
N THR A 30 0.90 -2.31 -6.21
CA THR A 30 2.08 -2.54 -5.37
C THR A 30 3.36 -2.49 -6.20
N GLY A 31 4.49 -2.22 -5.57
CA GLY A 31 5.80 -2.22 -6.23
C GLY A 31 6.87 -1.50 -5.42
N SER A 32 7.93 -1.09 -6.10
CA SER A 32 8.99 -0.25 -5.52
C SER A 32 8.65 1.23 -5.51
N TYR A 33 7.68 1.67 -6.33
CA TYR A 33 7.31 3.07 -6.52
C TYR A 33 6.75 3.74 -5.25
N ASN A 34 7.40 4.80 -4.78
CA ASN A 34 6.82 5.71 -3.79
C ASN A 34 5.89 6.71 -4.47
N PHE A 35 4.74 7.04 -3.88
CA PHE A 35 3.82 8.03 -4.46
C PHE A 35 4.34 9.48 -4.30
N SER A 36 5.45 9.79 -4.99
CA SER A 36 6.17 11.06 -4.94
C SER A 36 6.71 11.46 -6.31
N GLU A 37 6.93 12.75 -6.50
CA GLU A 37 7.48 13.32 -7.75
C GLU A 37 8.88 12.74 -8.08
N SER A 38 9.72 12.50 -7.07
CA SER A 38 11.04 11.90 -7.30
C SER A 38 10.98 10.48 -7.84
N ALA A 39 9.98 9.69 -7.45
CA ALA A 39 9.77 8.36 -7.99
C ALA A 39 9.34 8.40 -9.46
N ASP A 40 8.62 9.45 -9.86
CA ASP A 40 8.13 9.66 -11.22
C ASP A 40 9.24 10.13 -12.17
N ASP A 41 10.02 11.12 -11.73
CA ASP A 41 10.91 11.85 -12.63
C ASP A 41 12.36 11.36 -12.57
N ASN A 42 12.79 10.80 -11.44
CA ASN A 42 14.22 10.64 -11.14
C ASN A 42 14.65 9.21 -10.80
N ASN A 43 13.72 8.34 -10.41
CA ASN A 43 14.05 6.99 -9.99
C ASN A 43 13.52 5.94 -10.98
N ALA A 44 14.30 4.89 -11.20
CA ALA A 44 13.84 3.71 -11.93
C ALA A 44 13.01 2.80 -11.01
N GLU A 45 11.83 3.26 -10.60
CA GLU A 45 10.88 2.48 -9.80
C GLU A 45 9.78 1.87 -10.68
N ASN A 46 9.06 0.87 -10.13
CA ASN A 46 7.94 0.24 -10.82
C ASN A 46 6.75 0.05 -9.87
N PHE A 47 5.58 -0.07 -10.47
CA PHE A 47 4.41 -0.61 -9.82
C PHE A 47 3.66 -1.55 -10.77
N SER A 48 2.98 -2.52 -10.19
CA SER A 48 2.06 -3.41 -10.87
C SER A 48 0.65 -3.11 -10.42
N VAL A 49 -0.28 -3.16 -11.37
CA VAL A 49 -1.72 -3.07 -11.14
C VAL A 49 -2.34 -4.40 -11.54
N GLY A 50 -3.22 -4.93 -10.72
CA GLY A 50 -3.90 -6.19 -11.02
C GLY A 50 -5.23 -6.34 -10.30
N SER A 51 -6.04 -7.28 -10.78
CA SER A 51 -7.39 -7.54 -10.28
C SER A 51 -7.65 -9.02 -9.97
N ASP A 52 -6.61 -9.86 -9.95
CA ASP A 52 -6.76 -11.25 -9.51
C ASP A 52 -7.19 -11.27 -8.04
N SER A 53 -8.38 -11.80 -7.78
CA SER A 53 -8.99 -11.76 -6.44
C SER A 53 -8.14 -12.41 -5.35
N LYS A 54 -7.31 -13.42 -5.68
CA LYS A 54 -6.42 -14.05 -4.69
C LYS A 54 -5.28 -13.10 -4.33
N VAL A 55 -4.71 -12.43 -5.33
CA VAL A 55 -3.65 -11.44 -5.11
C VAL A 55 -4.18 -10.22 -4.37
N VAL A 56 -5.36 -9.70 -4.75
CA VAL A 56 -5.99 -8.57 -4.04
C VAL A 56 -6.19 -8.90 -2.56
N LYS A 57 -6.72 -10.10 -2.25
CA LYS A 57 -6.90 -10.54 -0.86
C LYS A 57 -5.59 -10.69 -0.11
N ALA A 58 -4.53 -11.15 -0.76
CA ALA A 58 -3.20 -11.25 -0.14
C ALA A 58 -2.63 -9.86 0.20
N ILE A 59 -2.73 -8.90 -0.72
CA ILE A 59 -2.30 -7.51 -0.46
C ILE A 59 -3.16 -6.86 0.62
N LEU A 60 -4.47 -7.10 0.63
CA LEU A 60 -5.37 -6.62 1.68
C LEU A 60 -4.98 -7.18 3.05
N ALA A 61 -4.62 -8.46 3.15
CA ALA A 61 -4.18 -9.05 4.41
C ALA A 61 -2.92 -8.36 4.96
N VAL A 62 -1.96 -8.02 4.09
CA VAL A 62 -0.77 -7.22 4.48
C VAL A 62 -1.18 -5.83 4.98
N ALA A 63 -2.12 -5.17 4.29
CA ALA A 63 -2.62 -3.86 4.70
C ALA A 63 -3.35 -3.90 6.05
N VAL A 64 -4.13 -4.95 6.32
CA VAL A 64 -4.83 -5.15 7.59
C VAL A 64 -3.83 -5.41 8.73
N LEU A 65 -2.81 -6.23 8.52
CA LEU A 65 -1.75 -6.44 9.51
C LEU A 65 -1.05 -5.13 9.87
N ALA A 66 -0.72 -4.30 8.87
CA ALA A 66 -0.14 -2.98 9.09
C ALA A 66 -1.11 -2.04 9.83
N TRP A 67 -2.40 -2.09 9.50
CA TRP A 67 -3.43 -1.31 10.17
C TRP A 67 -3.51 -1.64 11.66
N ASP A 68 -3.46 -2.92 12.02
CA ASP A 68 -3.55 -3.38 13.40
C ASP A 68 -2.32 -3.01 14.25
N HIS A 69 -1.17 -2.83 13.61
CA HIS A 69 0.03 -2.30 14.26
C HIS A 69 -0.05 -0.79 14.53
N GLY A 70 -0.79 -0.04 13.72
CA GLY A 70 -0.83 1.40 13.84
C GLY A 70 -1.53 1.86 15.13
N SER A 71 -1.11 2.99 15.70
CA SER A 71 -1.88 3.69 16.74
C SER A 71 -2.87 4.65 16.11
#